data_AF-A0A415ZI62-F1
#
_entry.id   AF-A0A415ZI62-F1
#
_cell.length_a   1.000
_cell.length_b   1.000
_cell.length_c   1.000
_cell.angle_alpha   90.00
_cell.angle_beta   90.00
_cell.angle_gamma   90.00
#
_symmetry.space_group_name_H-M   'P 1'
#
loop_
_entity.id
_entity.type
_entity.pdbx_description
1 polymer ?
#
loop_
_entity_poly.entity_id
_entity_poly.type
_entity_poly.pdbx_seq_one_letter_code
_entity_poly.pdbx_strand_id
1 'polypeptide(L)'
;MRLLAMAACIGLIGVGLAPDFRDDWINKIHCGSAALTLITSQLWVGCTPYWWVLIPVWLAFIVYTVIGMSKHVTGDIWRDFVSTKPMFWCEVAALSTTYIACGLAFKLLLKSL
;
A
#
# COMPACT_ATOMS: atom_id res chain seq x y z
N MET A 1 10.28 4.47 13.49
CA MET A 1 9.05 3.66 13.54
C MET A 1 7.80 4.51 13.80
N ARG A 2 7.58 5.04 15.01
CA ARG A 2 6.33 5.77 15.34
C ARG A 2 6.10 7.02 14.48
N LEU A 3 7.14 7.81 14.21
CA LEU A 3 7.05 8.99 13.34
C LEU A 3 6.63 8.66 11.90
N LEU A 4 7.12 7.54 11.34
CA LEU A 4 6.75 7.11 9.99
C LEU A 4 5.27 6.71 9.94
N ALA A 5 4.78 5.99 10.95
CA ALA A 5 3.36 5.66 11.06
C ALA A 5 2.49 6.91 11.20
N MET A 6 2.90 7.87 12.04
CA MET A 6 2.19 9.14 12.20
C MET A 6 2.15 9.94 10.90
N ALA A 7 3.28 10.03 10.19
CA ALA A 7 3.35 10.71 8.90
C ALA A 7 2.47 10.03 7.84
N ALA A 8 2.41 8.69 7.84
CA ALA A 8 1.50 7.94 6.96
C ALA A 8 0.04 8.26 7.27
N CYS A 9 -0.35 8.31 8.54
CA CYS A 9 -1.70 8.69 8.95
C CYS A 9 -2.05 10.13 8.58
N ILE A 10 -1.11 11.08 8.74
CA ILE A 10 -1.30 12.48 8.34
C ILE A 10 -1.53 12.58 6.83
N GLY A 11 -0.72 11.87 6.04
CA GLY A 11 -0.93 11.78 4.60
C GLY A 11 -2.32 11.23 4.26
N LEU A 12 -2.76 10.17 4.94
CA LEU A 12 -4.06 9.54 4.67
C LEU A 12 -5.23 10.49 4.99
N ILE A 13 -5.11 11.27 6.07
CA ILE A 13 -6.07 12.34 6.38
C ILE A 13 -6.08 13.39 5.27
N GLY A 14 -4.90 13.82 4.79
CA GLY A 14 -4.77 14.79 3.70
C GLY A 14 -5.44 14.33 2.40
N VAL A 15 -5.29 13.04 2.05
CA VAL A 15 -5.99 12.41 0.92
C VAL A 15 -7.51 12.50 1.08
N GLY A 16 -8.02 12.23 2.28
CA GLY A 16 -9.46 12.28 2.58
C GLY A 16 -10.05 13.69 2.63
N LEU A 17 -9.26 14.68 3.06
CA LEU A 17 -9.70 16.09 3.14
C LEU A 17 -9.65 16.83 1.80
N ALA A 18 -8.91 16.31 0.83
CA ALA A 18 -8.78 16.87 -0.52
C ALA A 18 -9.39 15.94 -1.59
N PRO A 19 -10.70 15.60 -1.55
CA PRO A 19 -11.29 14.65 -2.49
C PRO A 19 -11.61 15.27 -3.87
N ASP A 20 -11.53 16.60 -4.01
CA ASP A 20 -11.86 17.27 -5.28
C ASP A 20 -10.65 17.31 -6.21
N PHE A 21 -10.73 16.53 -7.30
CA PHE A 21 -9.68 16.44 -8.31
C PHE A 21 -9.80 17.46 -9.44
N ARG A 22 -10.88 18.26 -9.46
CA ARG A 22 -11.12 19.24 -10.53
C ARG A 22 -10.38 20.54 -10.31
N ASP A 23 -10.10 20.87 -9.06
CA ASP A 23 -9.29 22.01 -8.69
C ASP A 23 -7.80 21.63 -8.69
N ASP A 24 -6.98 22.38 -9.43
CA ASP A 24 -5.55 22.10 -9.59
C ASP A 24 -4.78 22.17 -8.26
N TRP A 25 -5.22 23.03 -7.34
CA TRP A 25 -4.58 23.18 -6.04
C TRP A 25 -4.94 22.01 -5.11
N ILE A 26 -6.22 21.64 -5.03
CA ILE A 26 -6.69 20.50 -4.25
C ILE A 26 -6.09 19.19 -4.80
N ASN A 27 -6.00 19.05 -6.13
CA ASN A 27 -5.36 17.88 -6.75
C ASN A 27 -3.88 17.74 -6.36
N LYS A 28 -3.12 18.85 -6.30
CA LYS A 28 -1.73 18.85 -5.81
C LYS A 28 -1.64 18.44 -4.34
N ILE A 29 -2.55 18.93 -3.50
CA ILE A 29 -2.62 18.54 -2.08
C ILE A 29 -2.94 17.05 -1.96
N HIS A 30 -3.90 16.55 -2.73
CA HIS A 30 -4.28 15.15 -2.73
C HIS A 30 -3.10 14.26 -3.13
N CYS A 31 -2.47 14.56 -4.28
CA CYS A 31 -1.33 13.80 -4.78
C CYS A 31 -0.14 13.87 -3.81
N GLY A 32 0.15 15.03 -3.24
CA GLY A 32 1.21 15.20 -2.24
C GLY A 32 0.94 14.40 -0.96
N SER A 33 -0.31 14.40 -0.49
CA SER A 33 -0.75 13.63 0.68
C SER A 33 -0.71 12.12 0.41
N ALA A 34 -1.10 11.69 -0.79
CA ALA A 34 -0.99 10.31 -1.23
C ALA A 34 0.48 9.86 -1.29
N ALA A 35 1.37 10.69 -1.87
CA ALA A 35 2.80 10.42 -1.91
C ALA A 35 3.40 10.31 -0.50
N LEU A 36 3.05 11.22 0.41
CA LEU A 36 3.47 11.17 1.81
C LEU A 36 3.02 9.86 2.46
N THR A 37 1.76 9.49 2.30
CA THR A 37 1.18 8.24 2.83
C THR A 37 1.93 7.02 2.33
N LEU A 38 2.15 6.94 1.01
CA LEU A 38 2.80 5.81 0.37
C LEU A 38 4.25 5.69 0.84
N ILE A 39 5.06 6.73 0.71
CA ILE A 39 6.48 6.68 1.06
C ILE A 39 6.67 6.32 2.53
N THR A 40 5.95 6.98 3.43
CA THR A 40 6.12 6.79 4.87
C THR A 40 5.60 5.43 5.34
N SER A 41 4.50 4.92 4.75
CA SER A 41 4.02 3.56 5.01
C SER A 41 4.99 2.49 4.52
N GLN A 42 5.60 2.66 3.33
CA GLN A 42 6.59 1.70 2.82
C GLN A 42 7.88 1.70 3.67
N LEU A 43 8.38 2.88 4.04
CA LEU A 43 9.52 2.98 4.97
C LEU A 43 9.19 2.34 6.33
N TRP A 44 7.95 2.50 6.81
CA TRP A 44 7.51 1.86 8.05
C TRP A 44 7.53 0.32 7.95
N VAL A 45 7.08 -0.25 6.83
CA VAL A 45 7.14 -1.69 6.55
C VAL A 45 8.59 -2.21 6.61
N GLY A 46 9.56 -1.46 6.09
CA GLY A 46 10.98 -1.84 6.16
C GLY A 46 11.56 -1.78 7.58
N CYS A 47 11.01 -0.96 8.47
CA CYS A 47 11.52 -0.78 9.83
C CYS A 47 10.82 -1.64 10.89
N THR A 48 9.71 -2.31 10.57
CA THR A 48 8.90 -3.06 11.54
C THR A 48 9.38 -4.51 11.72
N PRO A 49 9.28 -5.11 12.92
CA PRO A 49 9.66 -6.52 13.15
C PRO A 49 8.93 -7.53 12.26
N TYR A 50 7.80 -7.13 11.68
CA TYR A 50 6.96 -7.95 10.81
C TYR A 50 7.33 -7.84 9.32
N TRP A 51 8.46 -7.19 8.99
CA TRP A 51 8.93 -7.01 7.60
C TRP A 51 8.97 -8.33 6.81
N TRP A 52 9.35 -9.43 7.47
CA TRP A 52 9.45 -10.76 6.86
C TRP A 52 8.10 -11.34 6.42
N VAL A 53 6.97 -10.83 6.93
CA VAL A 53 5.61 -11.18 6.47
C VAL A 53 5.12 -10.18 5.43
N LEU A 54 5.35 -8.90 5.68
CA LEU A 54 4.83 -7.80 4.87
C LEU A 54 5.49 -7.78 3.49
N ILE A 55 6.81 -7.91 3.42
CA ILE A 55 7.57 -7.87 2.15
C ILE A 55 7.13 -9.00 1.21
N PRO A 56 7.02 -10.28 1.64
CA PRO A 56 6.54 -11.34 0.75
C PRO A 56 5.15 -11.12 0.17
N VAL A 57 4.21 -10.56 0.93
CA VAL A 57 2.85 -10.28 0.41
C VAL A 57 2.89 -9.20 -0.67
N TRP A 58 3.66 -8.13 -0.47
CA TRP A 58 3.84 -7.09 -1.48
C TRP A 58 4.59 -7.62 -2.72
N LEU A 59 5.61 -8.46 -2.54
CA LEU A 59 6.31 -9.12 -3.64
C LEU A 59 5.36 -10.04 -4.43
N ALA A 60 4.50 -10.80 -3.74
CA ALA A 60 3.51 -11.65 -4.40
C ALA A 60 2.53 -10.82 -5.25
N PHE A 61 2.08 -9.66 -4.76
CA PHE A 61 1.26 -8.73 -5.52
C PHE A 61 1.98 -8.21 -6.78
N ILE A 62 3.24 -7.80 -6.66
CA ILE A 62 4.05 -7.31 -7.80
C ILE A 62 4.24 -8.43 -8.83
N VAL A 63 4.67 -9.61 -8.39
CA VAL A 63 4.90 -10.77 -9.27
C VAL A 63 3.61 -11.17 -9.98
N TYR A 64 2.49 -11.25 -9.26
CA TYR A 64 1.19 -11.55 -9.84
C TYR A 64 0.81 -10.52 -10.92
N THR A 65 1.02 -9.23 -10.65
CA THR A 65 0.73 -8.15 -11.58
C THR A 65 1.60 -8.23 -12.83
N VAL A 66 2.92 -8.43 -12.68
CA VAL A 66 3.86 -8.57 -13.80
C VAL A 66 3.53 -9.79 -14.66
N ILE A 67 3.21 -10.94 -14.04
CA ILE A 67 2.76 -12.13 -14.76
C ILE A 67 1.44 -11.85 -15.50
N GLY A 68 0.49 -11.16 -14.87
CA GLY A 68 -0.77 -10.74 -15.50
C GLY A 68 -0.55 -9.88 -16.74
N MET A 69 0.32 -8.88 -16.63
CA MET A 69 0.70 -8.01 -17.76
C MET A 69 1.37 -8.80 -18.88
N SER A 70 2.24 -9.77 -18.55
CA SER A 70 2.92 -10.57 -19.58
C SER A 70 1.99 -11.43 -20.45
N LYS A 71 0.76 -11.69 -19.99
CA LYS A 71 -0.25 -12.46 -20.74
C LYS A 71 -1.04 -11.63 -21.76
N HIS A 72 -1.05 -10.31 -21.60
CA HIS A 72 -1.75 -9.37 -22.48
C HIS A 72 -0.77 -8.26 -22.82
N VAL A 73 0.07 -8.46 -23.84
CA VAL A 73 1.03 -7.45 -24.30
C VAL A 73 0.39 -6.70 -25.46
N THR A 74 -0.28 -5.58 -25.17
CA THR A 74 -0.89 -4.73 -26.21
C THR A 74 0.05 -3.65 -26.75
N GLY A 75 1.29 -3.60 -26.22
CA GLY A 75 2.31 -2.59 -26.57
C GLY A 75 2.20 -1.30 -25.75
N ASP A 76 1.15 -1.19 -24.92
CA ASP A 76 0.94 -0.10 -23.97
C ASP A 76 0.97 -0.67 -22.54
N ILE A 77 2.08 -0.44 -21.84
CA ILE A 77 2.33 -0.93 -20.48
C ILE A 77 1.24 -0.45 -19.50
N TRP A 78 0.71 0.76 -19.69
CA TRP A 78 -0.33 1.30 -18.81
C TRP A 78 -1.64 0.54 -18.99
N ARG A 79 -2.04 0.27 -20.23
CA ARG A 79 -3.23 -0.55 -20.52
C ARG A 79 -3.08 -1.97 -20.02
N ASP A 80 -1.92 -2.56 -20.23
CA ASP A 80 -1.61 -3.92 -19.78
C ASP A 80 -1.67 -3.99 -18.24
N PHE A 81 -1.13 -2.97 -17.54
CA PHE A 81 -1.22 -2.85 -16.08
C PHE A 81 -2.67 -2.72 -15.61
N VAL A 82 -3.44 -1.77 -16.15
CA VAL A 82 -4.85 -1.56 -15.76
C VAL A 82 -5.71 -2.81 -15.98
N SER A 83 -5.42 -3.59 -17.03
CA SER A 83 -6.13 -4.84 -17.34
C SER A 83 -6.03 -5.90 -16.23
N THR A 84 -4.94 -5.87 -15.44
CA THR A 84 -4.74 -6.80 -14.32
C THR A 84 -5.60 -6.50 -13.09
N LYS A 85 -6.37 -5.40 -13.11
CA LYS A 85 -7.12 -4.87 -11.95
C LYS A 85 -6.22 -4.63 -10.73
N PRO A 86 -5.13 -3.84 -10.88
CA PRO A 86 -4.09 -3.72 -9.85
C PRO A 86 -4.62 -3.11 -8.55
N MET A 87 -5.62 -2.22 -8.62
CA MET A 87 -6.24 -1.62 -7.44
C MET A 87 -6.92 -2.67 -6.55
N PHE A 88 -7.69 -3.59 -7.15
CA PHE A 88 -8.33 -4.69 -6.42
C PHE A 88 -7.31 -5.60 -5.73
N TRP A 89 -6.28 -6.02 -6.47
CA TRP A 89 -5.25 -6.90 -5.89
C TRP A 89 -4.39 -6.20 -4.83
N CYS A 90 -4.19 -4.89 -4.97
CA CYS A 90 -3.54 -4.07 -3.96
C CYS A 90 -4.38 -4.01 -2.67
N GLU A 91 -5.70 -3.84 -2.77
CA GLU A 91 -6.61 -3.90 -1.60
C GLU A 91 -6.57 -5.26 -0.91
N VAL A 92 -6.60 -6.36 -1.69
CA VAL A 92 -6.47 -7.72 -1.15
C VAL A 92 -5.14 -7.89 -0.41
N ALA A 93 -4.04 -7.42 -0.98
CA ALA A 93 -2.72 -7.47 -0.35
C ALA A 93 -2.66 -6.61 0.92
N ALA A 94 -3.23 -5.40 0.91
CA ALA A 94 -3.28 -4.50 2.04
C ALA A 94 -4.12 -5.07 3.21
N LEU A 95 -5.29 -5.65 2.92
CA LEU A 95 -6.12 -6.31 3.93
C LEU A 95 -5.41 -7.55 4.49
N SER A 96 -4.85 -8.38 3.60
CA SER A 96 -4.12 -9.59 4.00
C SER A 96 -2.94 -9.27 4.93
N THR A 97 -2.10 -8.31 4.54
CA THR A 97 -0.97 -7.85 5.37
C THR A 97 -1.43 -7.34 6.73
N THR A 98 -2.51 -6.55 6.77
CA THR A 98 -3.06 -6.01 8.02
C THR A 98 -3.54 -7.12 8.96
N TYR A 99 -4.39 -8.03 8.47
CA TYR A 99 -4.94 -9.10 9.31
C TYR A 99 -3.86 -10.09 9.78
N ILE A 100 -2.91 -10.45 8.92
CA ILE A 100 -1.82 -11.35 9.31
C ILE A 100 -0.92 -10.70 10.36
N ALA A 101 -0.55 -9.42 10.17
CA ALA A 101 0.29 -8.69 11.12
C ALA A 101 -0.41 -8.54 12.48
N CYS A 102 -1.69 -8.17 12.49
CA CYS A 102 -2.49 -8.07 13.72
C CYS A 102 -2.63 -9.43 14.43
N GLY A 103 -2.94 -10.50 13.68
CA GLY A 103 -3.06 -11.84 14.24
C GLY A 103 -1.74 -12.35 14.85
N LEU A 104 -0.62 -12.09 14.18
CA LEU A 104 0.71 -12.46 14.68
C LEU A 104 1.07 -11.65 15.92
N ALA A 105 0.83 -10.34 15.91
CA ALA A 105 1.06 -9.47 17.06
C ALA A 105 0.24 -9.92 18.28
N PHE A 106 -1.05 -10.24 18.07
CA PHE A 106 -1.93 -10.75 19.12
C PHE A 106 -1.44 -12.09 19.70
N LYS A 107 -1.01 -13.02 18.83
CA LYS A 107 -0.45 -14.31 19.26
C LYS A 107 0.84 -14.15 20.07
N LEU A 108 1.71 -13.23 19.67
CA LEU A 108 2.94 -12.93 20.39
C LEU A 108 2.66 -12.29 21.76
N LEU A 109 1.67 -11.40 21.83
CA LEU A 109 1.22 -10.79 23.08
C LEU A 109 0.67 -11.85 24.06
N LEU A 110 -0.19 -12.75 23.58
CA LEU A 110 -0.73 -13.86 24.39
C LEU A 110 0.35 -14.79 24.94
N LYS A 111 1.44 -15.00 24.19
CA LYS A 111 2.56 -15.85 24.63
C LYS A 111 3.45 -15.16 25.69
N SER A 112 3.33 -13.83 25.82
CA SER A 112 4.10 -13.03 26.78
C SER A 112 3.38 -12.79 28.12
N LEU A 113 2.10 -13.14 28.19
CA LEU A 113 1.26 -13.13 29.40
C LEU A 113 1.29 -14.52 30.06
#